data_AF-A0AAV4BMY2-F1
#
_entry.id   AF-A0AAV4BMY2-F1
#
_cell.length_a   1.000
_cell.length_b   1.000
_cell.length_c   1.000
_cell.angle_alpha   90.00
_cell.angle_beta   90.00
_cell.angle_gamma   90.00
#
_symmetry.space_group_name_H-M   'P 1'
#
loop_
_entity.id
_entity.type
_entity.pdbx_description
1 polymer ?
#
loop_
_entity_poly.entity_id
_entity_poly.type
_entity_poly.pdbx_seq_one_letter_code
_entity_poly.pdbx_strand_id
1 'polypeptide(L)' 'MKTSVLQMSVLVLVLTAAMVPTVTPIFDLRPSCIYRGREYRVNSDIPTGTCERCWCERGHVRCHRRSCR' A
#
# COMPACT_ATOMS: atom_id res chain seq x y z
N MET A 1 -18.88 -31.70 -17.95
CA MET A 1 -19.40 -30.81 -16.88
C MET A 1 -18.28 -29.90 -16.33
N LYS A 2 -17.64 -29.07 -17.17
CA LYS A 2 -16.56 -28.15 -16.71
C LYS A 2 -16.63 -26.76 -17.37
N THR A 3 -17.44 -26.59 -18.41
CA THR A 3 -17.49 -25.37 -19.23
C THR A 3 -18.57 -24.38 -18.78
N SER A 4 -19.74 -24.81 -18.29
CA SER A 4 -20.80 -23.90 -17.85
C SER A 4 -20.45 -23.09 -16.60
N VAL A 5 -19.68 -23.67 -15.66
CA VAL A 5 -19.30 -22.98 -14.43
C VAL A 5 -18.33 -21.83 -14.74
N LEU A 6 -17.30 -22.10 -15.56
CA LEU A 6 -16.28 -21.11 -15.93
C LEU A 6 -16.90 -19.92 -16.70
N GLN A 7 -17.83 -20.19 -17.62
CA GLN A 7 -18.48 -19.16 -18.44
C GLN A 7 -19.49 -18.31 -17.63
N MET A 8 -20.19 -18.92 -16.67
CA MET A 8 -21.02 -18.19 -15.70
C MET A 8 -20.18 -17.32 -14.75
N SER A 9 -19.01 -17.79 -14.30
CA SER A 9 -18.08 -16.99 -13.47
C SER A 9 -17.58 -15.75 -14.22
N VAL A 10 -17.23 -15.90 -15.50
CA VAL A 10 -16.77 -14.79 -16.35
C VAL A 10 -17.89 -13.76 -16.56
N LEU A 11 -19.13 -14.20 -16.79
CA LEU A 11 -20.27 -13.29 -16.94
C LEU A 11 -20.57 -12.52 -15.65
N VAL A 12 -20.49 -13.19 -14.49
CA VAL A 12 -20.62 -12.55 -13.17
C VAL A 12 -19.50 -11.52 -12.93
N LEU A 13 -18.26 -11.83 -13.32
CA LEU A 13 -17.12 -10.90 -13.25
C LEU A 13 -17.31 -9.67 -14.16
N VAL A 14 -17.81 -9.84 -15.39
CA VAL A 14 -18.02 -8.73 -16.33
C VAL A 14 -19.21 -7.85 -15.93
N LEU A 15 -20.31 -8.43 -15.44
CA LEU A 15 -21.48 -7.68 -14.97
C LEU A 15 -21.19 -6.93 -13.66
N THR A 16 -20.41 -7.53 -12.75
CA THR A 16 -19.95 -6.82 -11.55
C THR A 16 -18.93 -5.74 -11.90
N ALA A 17 -18.06 -5.95 -12.90
CA ALA A 17 -17.04 -4.97 -13.35
C ALA A 17 -17.60 -3.58 -13.70
N ALA A 18 -18.83 -3.50 -14.25
CA ALA A 18 -19.47 -2.24 -14.62
C ALA A 18 -20.06 -1.47 -13.43
N MET A 19 -20.29 -2.13 -12.30
CA MET A 19 -20.82 -1.56 -11.06
C MET A 19 -19.85 -1.65 -9.89
N VAL A 20 -18.59 -2.06 -10.12
CA VAL A 20 -17.55 -1.88 -9.11
C VAL A 20 -17.39 -0.38 -8.99
N PRO A 21 -17.83 0.28 -7.89
CA PRO A 21 -17.32 1.63 -7.63
C PRO A 21 -15.82 1.44 -7.69
N THR A 22 -15.11 2.21 -8.52
CA THR A 22 -13.64 2.24 -8.54
C THR A 22 -13.17 2.14 -7.09
N VAL A 23 -12.82 0.94 -6.64
CA VAL A 23 -12.31 0.74 -5.29
C VAL A 23 -10.91 1.27 -5.48
N THR A 24 -10.77 2.59 -5.34
CA THR A 24 -9.49 3.19 -5.04
C THR A 24 -8.94 2.31 -3.93
N PRO A 25 -7.82 1.60 -4.12
CA PRO A 25 -7.25 0.80 -3.05
C PRO A 25 -7.16 1.72 -1.84
N ILE A 26 -7.92 1.36 -0.81
CA ILE A 26 -8.14 2.13 0.42
C ILE A 26 -6.78 2.63 0.88
N PHE A 27 -6.62 3.95 0.80
CA PHE A 27 -5.48 4.76 1.25
C PHE A 27 -4.55 3.98 2.16
N ASP A 28 -3.40 3.54 1.65
CA ASP A 28 -2.33 2.79 2.33
C ASP A 28 -2.46 2.64 3.85
N LEU A 29 -3.41 1.84 4.34
CA LEU A 29 -3.54 1.52 5.77
C LEU A 29 -2.58 0.39 6.13
N ARG A 30 -1.46 0.27 5.41
CA ARG A 30 -0.45 -0.73 5.73
C ARG A 30 0.06 -0.43 7.13
N PRO A 31 0.07 -1.44 8.02
CA PRO A 31 0.52 -1.26 9.40
C PRO A 31 2.03 -1.02 9.49
N SER A 32 2.74 -1.10 8.35
CA SER A 32 4.19 -1.03 8.27
C SER A 32 4.67 -0.49 6.91
N CYS A 33 5.91 -0.03 6.90
CA CYS A 33 6.65 0.44 5.74
C CYS A 33 7.85 -0.46 5.50
N ILE A 34 8.23 -0.66 4.24
CA ILE A 34 9.50 -1.30 3.89
C ILE A 34 10.52 -0.21 3.54
N TYR A 35 11.60 -0.15 4.30
CA TYR A 35 12.73 0.74 4.03
C TYR A 35 14.03 -0.06 3.97
N ARG A 36 14.72 -0.01 2.83
CA ARG A 36 15.96 -0.77 2.58
C ARG A 36 15.83 -2.27 2.91
N GLY A 37 14.70 -2.87 2.55
CA GLY A 37 14.40 -4.29 2.79
C GLY A 37 14.04 -4.64 4.24
N ARG A 38 13.96 -3.66 5.15
CA ARG A 38 13.52 -3.85 6.54
C ARG A 38 12.11 -3.30 6.73
N GLU A 39 11.33 -4.01 7.55
CA GLU A 39 9.98 -3.59 7.92
C GLU A 39 10.01 -2.69 9.16
N TYR A 40 9.27 -1.58 9.10
CA TYR A 40 9.12 -0.59 10.15
C TYR A 40 7.64 -0.39 10.45
N ARG A 41 7.24 -0.39 11.72
CA ARG A 41 5.82 -0.22 12.09
C ARG A 41 5.36 1.21 11.80
N VAL A 42 4.07 1.38 11.57
CA VAL A 42 3.48 2.72 11.45
C VAL A 42 3.81 3.56 12.69
N ASN A 43 4.11 4.83 12.46
CA ASN A 43 4.59 5.82 13.42
C ASN A 43 5.95 5.52 14.07
N SER A 44 6.69 4.48 13.65
CA SER A 44 8.07 4.28 14.11
C SER A 44 9.05 5.16 13.35
N ASP A 45 10.06 5.68 14.06
CA ASP A 45 11.21 6.32 13.45
C ASP A 45 12.06 5.30 12.67
N ILE A 46 12.55 5.73 11.52
CA ILE A 46 13.45 4.96 10.67
C ILE A 46 14.86 5.50 10.89
N PRO A 47 15.85 4.65 11.24
CA PRO A 47 17.21 5.09 11.47
C PRO A 47 17.82 5.58 10.14
N THR A 48 18.04 6.88 10.07
CA THR A 48 18.64 7.59 8.95
C THR A 48 19.84 8.42 9.41
N GLY A 49 20.45 9.19 8.50
CA GLY A 49 21.57 10.06 8.86
C GLY A 49 21.16 11.20 9.81
N THR A 50 22.14 11.98 10.29
CA THR A 50 21.91 13.12 11.20
C THR A 50 21.14 14.28 10.56
N CYS A 51 21.17 14.37 9.23
CA CYS A 51 20.59 15.45 8.44
C CYS A 51 19.17 15.22 7.98
N GLU A 52 18.62 14.05 8.28
CA GLU A 52 17.26 13.69 7.87
C GLU A 52 16.62 12.84 8.95
N ARG A 53 15.37 13.16 9.27
CA ARG A 53 14.55 12.32 10.13
C ARG A 53 13.47 11.69 9.28
N CYS A 54 13.44 10.36 9.25
CA CYS A 54 12.39 9.61 8.56
C CYS A 54 11.53 8.82 9.54
N TRP A 55 10.25 8.62 9.19
CA TRP A 55 9.30 7.81 9.94
C TRP A 55 8.36 7.08 8.98
N CYS A 56 7.75 6.01 9.46
CA CYS A 56 6.71 5.31 8.72
C CYS A 56 5.35 5.94 9.00
N GLU A 57 4.62 6.34 7.97
CA GLU A 57 3.27 6.92 8.06
C GLU A 57 2.38 6.24 7.04
N ARG A 58 1.38 5.49 7.52
CA ARG A 58 0.35 4.85 6.66
C ARG A 58 0.99 4.11 5.47
N GLY A 59 1.89 3.16 5.74
CA GLY A 59 2.56 2.41 4.68
C GLY A 59 3.65 3.15 3.89
N HIS A 60 3.80 4.46 4.09
CA HIS A 60 4.76 5.29 3.36
C HIS A 60 5.90 5.75 4.26
N VAL A 61 7.11 5.75 3.71
CA VAL A 61 8.26 6.36 4.37
C VAL A 61 8.20 7.88 4.14
N ARG A 62 8.08 8.64 5.21
CA ARG A 62 8.14 10.11 5.21
C ARG A 62 9.49 10.54 5.74
N CYS A 63 10.09 11.56 5.11
CA CYS A 63 11.38 12.08 5.50
C CYS A 63 11.34 13.60 5.54
N HIS A 64 11.92 14.16 6.60
CA HIS A 64 12.15 15.57 6.74
C HIS A 64 13.66 15.83 6.83
N ARG A 65 14.19 16.54 5.83
CA ARG A 65 15.58 16.98 5.82
C ARG A 65 15.73 18.23 6.66
N ARG A 66 16.79 18.26 7.47
CA ARG A 66 17.20 19.42 8.25
C ARG A 66 18.47 19.99 7.61
N SER A 67 18.67 21.29 7.71
CA SER A 67 19.94 21.90 7.30
C SER A 67 21.06 21.31 8.16
N CYS A 68 22.01 20.66 7.50
CA CYS A 68 23.26 20.25 8.11
C CYS A 68 24.33 21.28 7.80
N ARG A 69 25.15 21.57 8.82
CA ARG A 69 26.33 22.40 8.71
C ARG A 69 27.56 21.54 8.44
#